data_AF-A0A0C3A1Y2-F1
#
_entry.id   AF-A0A0C3A1Y2-F1
#
_cell.length_a   1.000
_cell.length_b   1.000
_cell.length_c   1.000
_cell.angle_alpha   90.00
_cell.angle_beta   90.00
_cell.angle_gamma   90.00
#
_symmetry.space_group_name_H-M   'P 1'
#
loop_
_entity.id
_entity.type
_entity.pdbx_description
1 polymer ?
#
loop_
_entity_poly.entity_id
_entity_poly.type
_entity_poly.pdbx_seq_one_letter_code
_entity_poly.pdbx_strand_id
1 'polypeptide(L)'
;MSSNNIGGNTGNDALGIDWKQVASPDLLKQMDDSIEVQIAKVNEQSRRRHDKIMKRAAEQEAQRKAEEEKRKAEEEAKQKAEEEEKQKAEENKRRAEEEYRAQAEVKRKQKADAQEATEAFRAKIAQEGAQGAKPRPRQAEKQQQQECRLAKIKCHFEVSISTMERSTSREKRKESEMSATTIGTLPRGEEAMGSFSVAGPSTWPDPVVQVLDRRLGEVIVAIDCNTRELVRLGSRMDGFAWEMQQLADAGDQKGKGKVRAEEPENEEERSEKTEESEDGGGEDEEENAQHDVDE
;
A
#
# COMPACT_ATOMS: atom_id res chain seq x y z
N MET A 1 38.80 23.65 -38.74
CA MET A 1 40.08 23.81 -39.47
C MET A 1 41.10 22.82 -38.90
N SER A 2 41.39 21.75 -39.63
CA SER A 2 42.66 21.01 -39.61
C SER A 2 42.58 19.97 -40.72
N SER A 3 42.98 20.41 -41.90
CA SER A 3 43.11 19.60 -43.11
C SER A 3 44.47 18.93 -43.05
N ASN A 4 44.52 17.61 -42.81
CA ASN A 4 45.74 16.84 -42.96
C ASN A 4 45.81 16.27 -44.37
N ASN A 5 46.56 16.97 -45.22
CA ASN A 5 47.06 16.49 -46.50
C ASN A 5 48.26 15.57 -46.24
N ILE A 6 48.06 14.26 -46.39
CA ILE A 6 49.11 13.26 -46.56
C ILE A 6 48.67 12.49 -47.82
N GLY A 7 49.30 12.55 -48.97
CA GLY A 7 50.70 12.84 -49.25
C GLY A 7 51.30 11.57 -49.86
N GLY A 8 51.49 11.58 -51.19
CA GLY A 8 52.43 10.68 -51.86
C GLY A 8 51.80 9.47 -52.54
N ASN A 9 51.44 9.65 -53.80
CA ASN A 9 51.02 8.61 -54.72
C ASN A 9 52.24 7.80 -55.16
N THR A 10 52.50 6.65 -54.54
CA THR A 10 53.42 5.66 -55.11
C THR A 10 52.63 4.81 -56.09
N GLY A 11 52.48 5.32 -57.31
CA GLY A 11 51.98 4.55 -58.45
C GLY A 11 52.97 3.44 -58.76
N ASN A 12 52.85 2.33 -58.04
CA ASN A 12 53.46 1.08 -58.46
C ASN A 12 52.68 0.64 -59.69
N ASP A 13 53.34 0.74 -60.85
CA ASP A 13 52.88 0.16 -62.09
C ASP A 13 52.37 -1.25 -61.81
N ALA A 14 51.04 -1.37 -61.91
CA ALA A 14 50.31 -2.61 -61.83
C ALA A 14 50.69 -3.46 -63.05
N LEU A 15 51.89 -4.06 -63.00
CA LEU A 15 52.11 -5.36 -63.61
C LEU A 15 51.06 -6.27 -62.96
N GLY A 16 49.90 -6.33 -63.60
CA GLY A 16 48.79 -7.15 -63.17
C GLY A 16 49.31 -8.56 -63.01
N ILE A 17 49.57 -8.94 -61.76
CA ILE A 17 49.92 -10.31 -61.42
C ILE A 17 48.80 -11.13 -62.03
N ASP A 18 49.12 -11.95 -63.03
CA ASP A 18 48.15 -12.82 -63.65
C ASP A 18 47.85 -13.93 -62.65
N TRP A 19 46.93 -13.62 -61.73
CA TRP A 19 46.48 -14.53 -60.68
C TRP A 19 45.94 -15.84 -61.25
N LYS A 20 45.65 -15.91 -62.56
CA LYS A 20 45.28 -17.14 -63.26
C LYS A 20 46.42 -18.15 -63.37
N GLN A 21 47.69 -17.75 -63.30
CA GLN A 21 48.84 -18.67 -63.31
C GLN A 21 49.35 -19.06 -61.92
N VAL A 22 49.02 -18.29 -60.87
CA VAL A 22 49.60 -18.48 -59.52
C VAL A 22 48.82 -19.51 -58.69
N ALA A 23 47.53 -19.69 -58.94
CA ALA A 23 46.72 -20.70 -58.25
C ALA A 23 46.56 -21.94 -59.13
N SER A 24 47.25 -23.02 -58.79
CA SER A 24 46.97 -24.33 -59.39
C SER A 24 45.49 -24.69 -59.13
N PRO A 25 44.72 -25.14 -60.14
CA PRO A 25 43.29 -25.46 -60.01
C PRO A 25 42.95 -26.42 -58.86
N ASP A 26 43.88 -27.33 -58.52
CA ASP A 26 43.71 -28.27 -57.41
C ASP A 26 43.68 -27.59 -56.05
N LEU A 27 44.40 -26.48 -55.87
CA LEU A 27 44.40 -25.70 -54.63
C LEU A 27 43.06 -24.98 -54.43
N LEU A 28 42.47 -24.44 -55.51
CA LEU A 28 41.15 -23.81 -55.47
C LEU A 28 40.09 -24.80 -55.02
N LYS A 29 40.07 -26.00 -55.60
CA LYS A 29 39.13 -27.06 -55.21
C LYS A 29 39.27 -27.45 -53.73
N GLN A 30 40.50 -27.58 -53.23
CA GLN A 30 40.75 -27.86 -51.81
C GLN A 30 40.28 -26.73 -50.89
N MET A 31 40.43 -25.46 -51.31
CA MET A 31 39.94 -24.33 -50.54
C MET A 31 38.41 -24.27 -50.54
N ASP A 32 37.76 -24.53 -51.67
CA ASP A 32 36.30 -24.57 -51.77
C ASP A 32 35.71 -25.65 -50.85
N ASP A 33 36.25 -26.88 -50.90
CA ASP A 33 35.84 -27.97 -50.00
C ASP A 33 36.07 -27.60 -48.51
N SER A 34 37.17 -26.90 -48.19
CA SER A 34 37.46 -26.44 -46.82
C SER A 34 36.48 -25.35 -46.35
N ILE A 35 36.14 -24.41 -47.23
CA ILE A 35 35.19 -23.33 -46.95
C ILE A 35 33.79 -23.89 -46.74
N GLU A 36 33.34 -24.83 -47.58
CA GLU A 36 32.04 -25.49 -47.43
C GLU A 36 31.92 -26.19 -46.08
N VAL A 37 32.95 -26.94 -45.66
CA VAL A 37 32.98 -27.61 -44.35
C VAL A 37 32.93 -26.60 -43.19
N GLN A 38 33.64 -25.47 -43.31
CA GLN A 38 33.62 -24.43 -42.28
C GLN A 38 32.25 -23.74 -42.20
N ILE A 39 31.61 -23.43 -43.33
CA ILE A 39 30.25 -22.86 -43.39
C ILE A 39 29.26 -23.83 -42.74
N ALA A 40 29.31 -25.12 -43.09
CA ALA A 40 28.43 -26.13 -42.50
C ALA A 40 28.60 -26.22 -40.97
N LYS A 41 29.84 -26.17 -40.47
CA LYS A 41 30.16 -26.19 -39.04
C LYS A 41 29.62 -24.96 -38.31
N VAL A 42 29.75 -23.77 -38.89
CA VAL A 42 29.22 -22.53 -38.31
C VAL A 42 27.69 -22.55 -38.31
N ASN A 43 27.06 -23.00 -39.40
CA ASN A 43 25.60 -23.12 -39.49
C ASN A 43 25.05 -24.08 -38.43
N GLU A 44 25.65 -25.25 -38.26
CA GLU A 44 25.25 -26.22 -37.24
C GLU A 44 25.42 -25.64 -35.82
N GLN A 45 26.53 -24.94 -35.56
CA GLN A 45 26.73 -24.28 -34.27
C GLN A 45 25.69 -23.18 -34.02
N SER A 46 25.32 -22.41 -35.06
CA SER A 46 24.29 -21.38 -34.99
C SER A 46 22.93 -21.99 -34.65
N ARG A 47 22.52 -23.08 -35.33
CA ARG A 47 21.26 -23.79 -35.04
C ARG A 47 21.20 -24.26 -33.58
N ARG A 48 22.26 -24.89 -33.08
CA ARG A 48 22.33 -25.32 -31.66
C ARG A 48 22.19 -24.16 -30.68
N ARG A 49 22.77 -22.99 -30.99
CA ARG A 49 22.62 -21.79 -30.15
C ARG A 49 21.19 -21.27 -30.20
N HIS A 50 20.59 -21.23 -31.38
CA HIS A 50 19.21 -20.80 -31.57
C HIS A 50 18.23 -21.69 -30.80
N ASP A 51 18.35 -23.01 -30.93
CA ASP A 51 17.47 -23.97 -30.22
C ASP A 51 17.62 -23.85 -28.70
N LYS A 52 18.85 -23.61 -28.22
CA LYS A 52 19.12 -23.38 -26.80
C LYS A 52 18.48 -22.07 -26.30
N ILE A 53 18.48 -21.02 -27.12
CA ILE A 53 17.84 -19.74 -26.77
C ILE A 53 16.31 -19.91 -26.76
N MET A 54 15.75 -20.52 -27.81
CA MET A 54 14.30 -20.78 -27.91
C MET A 54 13.79 -21.64 -26.76
N LYS A 55 14.53 -22.69 -26.38
CA LYS A 55 14.19 -23.54 -25.23
C LYS A 55 14.14 -22.75 -23.92
N ARG A 56 15.11 -21.86 -23.69
CA ARG A 56 15.15 -21.00 -22.49
C ARG A 56 14.03 -19.95 -22.50
N ALA A 57 13.70 -19.42 -23.67
CA ALA A 57 12.60 -18.46 -23.81
C ALA A 57 11.25 -19.12 -23.46
N ALA A 58 11.00 -20.33 -23.98
CA ALA A 58 9.80 -21.09 -23.66
C ALA A 58 9.70 -21.45 -22.16
N GLU A 59 10.82 -21.85 -21.54
CA GLU A 59 10.88 -22.14 -20.10
C GLU A 59 10.60 -20.90 -19.24
N GLN A 60 11.17 -19.74 -19.60
CA GLN A 60 10.88 -18.48 -18.92
C GLN A 60 9.44 -18.02 -19.09
N GLU A 61 8.84 -18.23 -20.26
CA GLU A 61 7.44 -17.88 -20.50
C GLU A 61 6.50 -18.75 -19.65
N ALA A 62 6.75 -20.06 -19.59
CA ALA A 62 6.00 -20.98 -18.72
C ALA A 62 6.15 -20.60 -17.24
N GLN A 63 7.37 -20.24 -16.82
CA GLN A 63 7.62 -19.79 -15.45
C GLN A 63 6.88 -18.49 -15.11
N ARG A 64 6.84 -17.51 -16.03
CA ARG A 64 6.10 -16.25 -15.83
C ARG A 64 4.60 -16.49 -15.67
N LYS A 65 4.01 -17.35 -16.51
CA LYS A 65 2.58 -17.70 -16.42
C LYS A 65 2.25 -18.35 -15.08
N ALA A 66 3.07 -19.30 -14.63
CA ALA A 66 2.89 -19.94 -13.33
C ALA A 66 3.03 -18.96 -12.14
N GLU A 67 3.98 -18.01 -12.21
CA GLU A 67 4.13 -16.98 -11.18
C GLU A 67 2.95 -15.99 -11.18
N GLU A 68 2.45 -15.61 -12.34
CA GLU A 68 1.29 -14.72 -12.49
C GLU A 68 0.02 -15.34 -11.91
N GLU A 69 -0.26 -16.61 -12.21
CA GLU A 69 -1.38 -17.34 -11.61
C GLU A 69 -1.26 -17.45 -10.09
N LYS A 70 -0.04 -17.72 -9.59
CA LYS A 70 0.21 -17.76 -8.14
C LYS A 70 -0.05 -16.40 -7.48
N ARG A 71 0.40 -15.29 -8.10
CA ARG A 71 0.14 -13.94 -7.58
C ARG A 71 -1.35 -13.61 -7.57
N LYS A 72 -2.07 -14.00 -8.61
CA LYS A 72 -3.53 -13.79 -8.68
C LYS A 72 -4.25 -14.55 -7.56
N ALA A 73 -3.89 -15.81 -7.31
CA ALA A 73 -4.46 -16.59 -6.22
C ALA A 73 -4.12 -16.02 -4.83
N GLU A 74 -2.90 -15.51 -4.64
CA GLU A 74 -2.46 -14.88 -3.39
C GLU A 74 -3.21 -13.56 -3.13
N GLU A 75 -3.40 -12.73 -4.16
CA GLU A 75 -4.15 -11.48 -4.06
C GLU A 75 -5.62 -11.74 -3.72
N GLU A 76 -6.26 -12.71 -4.38
CA GLU A 76 -7.64 -13.09 -4.08
C GLU A 76 -7.80 -13.60 -2.63
N ALA A 77 -6.86 -14.41 -2.16
CA ALA A 77 -6.84 -14.88 -0.77
C ALA A 77 -6.67 -13.73 0.22
N LYS A 78 -5.83 -12.73 -0.12
CA LYS A 78 -5.61 -11.55 0.71
C LYS A 78 -6.85 -10.65 0.76
N GLN A 79 -7.52 -10.43 -0.37
CA GLN A 79 -8.76 -9.65 -0.42
C GLN A 79 -9.86 -10.29 0.42
N LYS A 80 -10.04 -11.62 0.32
CA LYS A 80 -11.00 -12.37 1.14
C LYS A 80 -10.71 -12.25 2.64
N ALA A 81 -9.45 -12.35 3.05
CA ALA A 81 -9.05 -12.21 4.44
C ALA A 81 -9.29 -10.77 4.97
N GLU A 82 -8.97 -9.76 4.17
CA GLU A 82 -9.19 -8.35 4.53
C GLU A 82 -10.68 -8.01 4.63
N GLU A 83 -11.50 -8.54 3.72
CA GLU A 83 -12.96 -8.37 3.77
C GLU A 83 -13.56 -9.03 5.02
N GLU A 84 -13.14 -10.25 5.35
CA GLU A 84 -13.59 -10.95 6.55
C GLU A 84 -13.21 -10.19 7.84
N GLU A 85 -12.00 -9.60 7.89
CA GLU A 85 -11.57 -8.77 9.01
C GLU A 85 -12.40 -7.48 9.13
N LYS A 86 -12.68 -6.81 8.00
CA LYS A 86 -13.54 -5.62 7.98
C LYS A 86 -14.95 -5.92 8.45
N GLN A 87 -15.56 -7.02 7.97
CA GLN A 87 -16.89 -7.44 8.41
C GLN A 87 -16.93 -7.73 9.92
N LYS A 88 -15.92 -8.41 10.47
CA LYS A 88 -15.79 -8.65 11.92
C LYS A 88 -15.64 -7.35 12.71
N ALA A 89 -14.85 -6.41 12.23
CA ALA A 89 -14.67 -5.11 12.87
C ALA A 89 -15.98 -4.29 12.87
N GLU A 90 -16.71 -4.29 11.77
CA GLU A 90 -18.00 -3.63 11.64
C GLU A 90 -19.07 -4.27 12.54
N GLU A 91 -19.14 -5.60 12.58
CA GLU A 91 -20.06 -6.32 13.46
C GLU A 91 -19.79 -5.99 14.94
N ASN A 92 -18.53 -5.99 15.35
CA ASN A 92 -18.15 -5.61 16.72
C ASN A 92 -18.53 -4.16 17.04
N LYS A 93 -18.35 -3.23 16.08
CA LYS A 93 -18.78 -1.85 16.23
C LYS A 93 -20.30 -1.75 16.41
N ARG A 94 -21.08 -2.50 15.61
CA ARG A 94 -22.55 -2.54 15.72
C ARG A 94 -23.01 -3.07 17.07
N ARG A 95 -22.38 -4.16 17.56
CA ARG A 95 -22.67 -4.73 18.88
C ARG A 95 -22.37 -3.74 20.01
N ALA A 96 -21.24 -3.03 19.95
CA ALA A 96 -20.88 -2.02 20.94
C ALA A 96 -21.87 -0.83 20.95
N GLU A 97 -22.34 -0.39 19.78
CA GLU A 97 -23.35 0.66 19.67
C GLU A 97 -24.70 0.22 20.25
N GLU A 98 -25.13 -1.01 19.95
CA GLU A 98 -26.36 -1.60 20.48
C GLU A 98 -26.33 -1.72 22.00
N GLU A 99 -25.21 -2.19 22.56
CA GLU A 99 -25.02 -2.26 24.00
C GLU A 99 -25.09 -0.87 24.66
N TYR A 100 -24.47 0.14 24.04
CA TYR A 100 -24.54 1.51 24.52
C TYR A 100 -25.98 2.05 24.51
N ARG A 101 -26.75 1.79 23.45
CA ARG A 101 -28.17 2.17 23.36
C ARG A 101 -29.01 1.48 24.44
N ALA A 102 -28.82 0.17 24.65
CA ALA A 102 -29.52 -0.58 25.69
C ALA A 102 -29.21 -0.02 27.10
N GLN A 103 -27.95 0.28 27.39
CA GLN A 103 -27.56 0.91 28.66
C GLN A 103 -28.19 2.31 28.84
N ALA A 104 -28.28 3.10 27.77
CA ALA A 104 -28.93 4.41 27.82
C ALA A 104 -30.44 4.30 28.10
N GLU A 105 -31.12 3.30 27.52
CA GLU A 105 -32.54 3.04 27.76
C GLU A 105 -32.81 2.63 29.22
N VAL A 106 -32.00 1.71 29.77
CA VAL A 106 -32.11 1.32 31.19
C VAL A 106 -31.94 2.52 32.11
N LYS A 107 -30.98 3.40 31.83
CA LYS A 107 -30.78 4.64 32.59
C LYS A 107 -31.96 5.60 32.47
N ARG A 108 -32.63 5.68 31.32
CA ARG A 108 -33.85 6.48 31.16
C ARG A 108 -35.00 5.93 31.99
N LYS A 109 -35.22 4.61 31.98
CA LYS A 109 -36.26 3.95 32.80
C LYS A 109 -36.00 4.15 34.29
N GLN A 110 -34.77 3.92 34.75
CA GLN A 110 -34.40 4.15 36.16
C GLN A 110 -34.62 5.61 36.61
N LYS A 111 -34.34 6.58 35.73
CA LYS A 111 -34.61 8.00 36.02
C LYS A 111 -36.10 8.30 36.09
N ALA A 112 -36.91 7.71 35.22
CA ALA A 112 -38.36 7.84 35.24
C ALA A 112 -38.95 7.24 36.52
N ASP A 113 -38.56 6.01 36.88
CA ASP A 113 -39.01 5.33 38.11
C ASP A 113 -38.61 6.11 39.37
N ALA A 114 -37.38 6.66 39.41
CA ALA A 114 -36.91 7.48 40.51
C ALA A 114 -37.69 8.80 40.63
N GLN A 115 -38.06 9.41 39.49
CA GLN A 115 -38.89 10.60 39.46
C GLN A 115 -40.31 10.30 39.95
N GLU A 116 -40.94 9.22 39.47
CA GLU A 116 -42.25 8.77 39.92
C GLU A 116 -42.27 8.49 41.43
N ALA A 117 -41.26 7.79 41.95
CA ALA A 117 -41.14 7.54 43.39
C ALA A 117 -41.00 8.83 44.21
N THR A 118 -40.30 9.84 43.67
CA THR A 118 -40.14 11.15 44.31
C THR A 118 -41.47 11.92 44.35
N GLU A 119 -42.24 11.88 43.26
CA GLU A 119 -43.57 12.49 43.18
C GLU A 119 -44.57 11.81 44.11
N ALA A 120 -44.58 10.47 44.15
CA ALA A 120 -45.40 9.68 45.07
C ALA A 120 -45.09 10.00 46.53
N PHE A 121 -43.80 10.13 46.88
CA PHE A 121 -43.38 10.53 48.22
C PHE A 121 -43.86 11.95 48.58
N ARG A 122 -43.75 12.90 47.64
CA ARG A 122 -44.25 14.26 47.82
C ARG A 122 -45.77 14.30 48.03
N ALA A 123 -46.53 13.51 47.27
CA ALA A 123 -47.97 13.39 47.42
C ALA A 123 -48.39 12.84 48.79
N LYS A 124 -47.65 11.86 49.32
CA LYS A 124 -47.89 11.30 50.66
C LYS A 124 -47.71 12.35 51.77
N ILE A 125 -46.67 13.18 51.68
CA ILE A 125 -46.46 14.28 52.63
C ILE A 125 -47.64 15.27 52.59
N ALA A 126 -48.14 15.59 51.40
CA ALA A 126 -49.29 16.49 51.25
C ALA A 126 -50.56 15.91 51.88
N GLN A 127 -50.79 14.59 51.79
CA GLN A 127 -51.91 13.92 52.45
C GLN A 127 -51.80 13.93 53.98
N GLU A 128 -50.63 13.63 54.54
CA GLU A 128 -50.42 13.60 56.00
C GLU A 128 -50.56 15.00 56.65
N GLY A 129 -50.26 16.07 55.90
CA GLY A 129 -50.42 17.46 56.37
C GLY A 129 -51.86 17.87 56.69
N ALA A 130 -52.87 17.18 56.17
CA ALA A 130 -54.28 17.49 56.41
C ALA A 130 -54.80 17.02 57.79
N GLN A 131 -54.09 16.12 58.48
CA GLN A 131 -54.55 15.55 59.75
C GLN A 131 -54.18 16.37 61.01
N GLY A 132 -53.55 17.53 60.89
CA GLY A 132 -53.41 18.51 61.99
C GLY A 132 -52.70 18.02 63.27
N ALA A 133 -52.06 16.85 63.24
CA ALA A 133 -51.35 16.30 64.38
C ALA A 133 -49.96 16.96 64.47
N LYS A 134 -49.81 17.87 65.43
CA LYS A 134 -48.56 18.54 65.78
C LYS A 134 -47.41 17.53 65.88
N PRO A 135 -46.34 17.64 65.06
CA PRO A 135 -45.26 16.66 65.06
C PRO A 135 -44.56 16.63 66.42
N ARG A 136 -44.43 15.43 67.00
CA ARG A 136 -43.78 15.23 68.30
C ARG A 136 -42.27 15.50 68.18
N PRO A 137 -41.62 16.14 69.17
CA PRO A 137 -40.23 16.63 69.11
C PRO A 137 -39.13 15.56 68.96
N ARG A 138 -39.45 14.25 68.95
CA ARG A 138 -38.46 13.16 68.79
C ARG A 138 -37.96 12.95 67.34
N GLN A 139 -38.44 13.71 66.36
CA GLN A 139 -38.05 13.56 64.95
C GLN A 139 -36.77 14.33 64.55
N ALA A 140 -36.40 15.39 65.28
CA ALA A 140 -35.25 16.22 64.93
C ALA A 140 -33.90 15.48 65.03
N GLU A 141 -33.71 14.63 66.06
CA GLU A 141 -32.48 13.83 66.20
C GLU A 141 -32.30 12.80 65.09
N LYS A 142 -33.41 12.28 64.54
CA LYS A 142 -33.36 11.30 63.45
C LYS A 142 -32.97 11.94 62.12
N GLN A 143 -33.39 13.18 61.85
CA GLN A 143 -32.98 13.90 60.64
C GLN A 143 -31.48 14.18 60.64
N GLN A 144 -30.93 14.66 61.75
CA GLN A 144 -29.50 14.95 61.85
C GLN A 144 -28.63 13.69 61.71
N GLN A 145 -29.09 12.55 62.25
CA GLN A 145 -28.39 11.28 62.07
C GLN A 145 -28.45 10.79 60.61
N GLN A 146 -29.53 11.07 59.89
CA GLN A 146 -29.70 10.67 58.49
C GLN A 146 -28.83 11.52 57.55
N GLU A 147 -28.74 12.84 57.79
CA GLU A 147 -27.82 13.74 57.08
C GLU A 147 -26.36 13.32 57.28
N CYS A 148 -25.98 12.96 58.51
CA CYS A 148 -24.63 12.49 58.82
C CYS A 148 -24.29 11.17 58.09
N ARG A 149 -25.26 10.25 57.96
CA ARG A 149 -25.08 9.02 57.18
C ARG A 149 -24.94 9.30 55.68
N LEU A 150 -25.72 10.24 55.14
CA LEU A 150 -25.68 10.61 53.72
C LEU A 150 -24.34 11.27 53.36
N ALA A 151 -23.84 12.18 54.20
CA ALA A 151 -22.53 12.80 54.02
C ALA A 151 -21.40 11.77 54.04
N LYS A 152 -21.50 10.75 54.91
CA LYS A 152 -20.52 9.67 54.99
C LYS A 152 -20.48 8.81 53.73
N ILE A 153 -21.64 8.48 53.15
CA ILE A 153 -21.73 7.74 51.88
C ILE A 153 -21.13 8.55 50.73
N LYS A 154 -21.44 9.86 50.65
CA LYS A 154 -20.90 10.75 49.62
C LYS A 154 -19.37 10.82 49.68
N CYS A 155 -18.81 10.94 50.88
CA CYS A 155 -17.35 11.00 51.09
C CYS A 155 -16.65 9.70 50.66
N HIS A 156 -17.25 8.52 50.93
CA HIS A 156 -16.71 7.24 50.46
C HIS A 156 -16.73 7.09 48.93
N PHE A 157 -17.75 7.63 48.26
CA PHE A 157 -17.88 7.54 46.81
C PHE A 157 -16.87 8.43 46.09
N GLU A 158 -16.67 9.67 46.55
CA GLU A 158 -15.64 10.59 46.01
C GLU A 158 -14.23 10.03 46.18
N VAL A 159 -13.91 9.48 47.36
CA VAL A 159 -12.60 8.84 47.60
C VAL A 159 -12.40 7.65 46.66
N SER A 160 -13.42 6.81 46.44
CA SER A 160 -13.31 5.65 45.55
C SER A 160 -13.10 6.05 44.08
N ILE A 161 -13.82 7.06 43.58
CA ILE A 161 -13.65 7.58 42.21
C ILE A 161 -12.23 8.12 42.02
N SER A 162 -11.74 8.94 42.94
CA SER A 162 -10.40 9.54 42.85
C SER A 162 -9.27 8.50 42.87
N THR A 163 -9.49 7.38 43.57
CA THR A 163 -8.51 6.28 43.63
C THR A 163 -8.48 5.49 42.31
N MET A 164 -9.64 5.34 41.65
CA MET A 164 -9.76 4.60 40.40
C MET A 164 -9.16 5.39 39.22
N GLU A 165 -9.34 6.71 39.16
CA GLU A 165 -8.71 7.59 38.16
C GLU A 165 -7.18 7.58 38.22
N ARG A 166 -6.59 7.54 39.42
CA ARG A 166 -5.13 7.39 39.56
C ARG A 166 -4.61 6.04 39.05
N SER A 167 -5.45 5.02 39.06
CA SER A 167 -5.07 3.66 38.63
C SER A 167 -5.11 3.51 37.11
N THR A 168 -6.01 4.22 36.42
CA THR A 168 -6.11 4.20 34.95
C THR A 168 -5.17 5.20 34.29
N SER A 169 -4.79 6.28 34.99
CA SER A 169 -3.82 7.28 34.50
C SER A 169 -2.36 6.80 34.45
N ARG A 170 -2.02 5.63 35.02
CA ARG A 170 -0.67 5.04 34.93
C ARG A 170 -0.49 4.31 33.60
N GLU A 171 -0.85 4.98 32.52
CA GLU A 171 -0.70 4.52 31.15
C GLU A 171 0.77 4.62 30.75
N LYS A 172 1.40 3.45 30.79
CA LYS A 172 2.60 3.01 30.08
C LYS A 172 3.31 4.12 29.28
N ARG A 173 4.29 4.77 29.92
CA ARG A 173 5.49 5.24 29.22
C ARG A 173 6.22 4.01 28.66
N LYS A 174 5.81 3.59 27.47
CA LYS A 174 6.54 2.66 26.63
C LYS A 174 7.69 3.48 26.06
N GLU A 175 8.87 3.28 26.61
CA GLU A 175 10.14 3.76 26.05
C GLU A 175 10.22 3.24 24.60
N SER A 176 9.97 4.14 23.64
CA SER A 176 10.35 3.92 22.25
C SER A 176 11.85 4.16 22.17
N GLU A 177 12.62 3.14 22.50
CA GLU A 177 14.04 3.07 22.20
C GLU A 177 14.16 2.93 20.68
N MET A 178 14.30 4.07 20.02
CA MET A 178 14.51 4.21 18.59
C MET A 178 15.94 3.80 18.30
N SER A 179 16.15 2.53 17.95
CA SER A 179 17.42 2.02 17.44
C SER A 179 17.71 2.67 16.09
N ALA A 180 18.35 3.83 16.14
CA ALA A 180 18.99 4.48 15.01
C ALA A 180 20.15 3.59 14.55
N THR A 181 19.90 2.74 13.57
CA THR A 181 20.96 2.07 12.80
C THR A 181 21.63 3.13 11.92
N THR A 182 22.56 3.88 12.50
CA THR A 182 23.51 4.71 11.78
C THR A 182 24.37 3.77 10.94
N ILE A 183 24.07 3.68 9.65
CA ILE A 183 24.92 3.04 8.65
C ILE A 183 26.21 3.85 8.63
N GLY A 184 27.23 3.31 9.30
CA GLY A 184 28.56 3.87 9.36
C GLY A 184 29.16 3.94 7.96
N THR A 185 29.38 5.16 7.49
CA THR A 185 30.25 5.45 6.37
C THR A 185 31.65 4.93 6.73
N LEU A 186 32.04 3.83 6.10
CA LEU A 186 33.31 3.14 6.34
C LEU A 186 34.46 4.12 6.08
N PRO A 187 35.30 4.47 7.07
CA PRO A 187 36.49 5.27 6.83
C PRO A 187 37.47 4.45 5.99
N ARG A 188 37.69 4.96 4.78
CA ARG A 188 38.86 4.78 3.92
C ARG A 188 40.10 4.42 4.74
N GLY A 189 40.44 3.13 4.74
CA GLY A 189 41.69 2.63 5.31
C GLY A 189 42.87 3.17 4.50
N GLU A 190 43.58 4.13 5.09
CA GLU A 190 44.95 4.48 4.71
C GLU A 190 45.88 3.37 5.21
N GLU A 191 45.99 2.29 4.44
CA GLU A 191 47.11 1.36 4.60
C GLU A 191 48.34 1.93 3.90
N ALA A 192 49.21 2.51 4.72
CA ALA A 192 50.60 2.78 4.42
C ALA A 192 51.33 1.45 4.12
N MET A 193 51.32 1.00 2.87
CA MET A 193 52.29 0.03 2.39
C MET A 193 53.40 0.72 1.61
N GLY A 194 54.61 0.42 2.06
CA GLY A 194 55.86 1.03 1.64
C GLY A 194 56.03 1.14 0.13
N SER A 195 56.47 2.33 -0.25
CA SER A 195 57.06 2.68 -1.52
C SER A 195 58.17 1.72 -1.93
N PHE A 196 57.84 0.75 -2.78
CA PHE A 196 58.78 0.16 -3.74
C PHE A 196 58.37 0.66 -5.13
N SER A 197 58.83 1.87 -5.48
CA SER A 197 58.77 2.37 -6.85
C SER A 197 59.86 1.67 -7.68
N VAL A 198 59.56 0.44 -8.11
CA VAL A 198 60.23 -0.14 -9.27
C VAL A 198 59.58 0.50 -10.49
N ALA A 199 60.21 1.54 -11.03
CA ALA A 199 59.85 2.13 -12.31
C ALA A 199 60.15 1.11 -13.43
N GLY A 200 59.21 0.20 -13.66
CA GLY A 200 59.24 -0.75 -14.77
C GLY A 200 58.72 -0.09 -16.05
N PRO A 201 59.33 -0.36 -17.22
CA PRO A 201 58.89 0.20 -18.49
C PRO A 201 57.60 -0.49 -18.96
N SER A 202 56.70 0.31 -19.54
CA SER A 202 55.49 -0.10 -20.28
C SER A 202 54.24 -0.49 -19.48
N THR A 203 53.56 0.52 -18.92
CA THR A 203 52.11 0.42 -18.68
C THR A 203 51.37 1.09 -19.84
N TRP A 204 51.44 0.50 -21.03
CA TRP A 204 50.39 0.75 -22.01
C TRP A 204 49.17 -0.04 -21.53
N PRO A 205 48.05 0.63 -21.20
CA PRO A 205 46.86 -0.08 -20.74
C PRO A 205 46.42 -1.04 -21.83
N ASP A 206 46.25 -2.31 -21.45
CA ASP A 206 45.77 -3.38 -22.31
C ASP A 206 44.57 -2.88 -23.14
N PRO A 207 44.60 -2.99 -24.48
CA PRO A 207 43.49 -2.59 -25.33
C PRO A 207 42.12 -3.12 -24.87
N VAL A 208 42.09 -4.31 -24.26
CA VAL A 208 40.86 -4.90 -23.71
C VAL A 208 40.35 -4.07 -22.52
N VAL A 209 41.25 -3.62 -21.64
CA VAL A 209 40.91 -2.79 -20.48
C VAL A 209 40.34 -1.44 -20.93
N GLN A 210 40.87 -0.84 -22.00
CA GLN A 210 40.34 0.41 -22.54
C GLN A 210 38.92 0.28 -23.12
N VAL A 211 38.63 -0.85 -23.79
CA VAL A 211 37.28 -1.12 -24.32
C VAL A 211 36.29 -1.38 -23.18
N LEU A 212 36.71 -2.09 -22.13
CA LEU A 212 35.88 -2.35 -20.96
C LEU A 212 35.60 -1.07 -20.18
N ASP A 213 36.61 -0.22 -19.96
CA ASP A 213 36.47 1.06 -19.26
C ASP A 213 35.50 2.00 -20.01
N ARG A 214 35.64 2.07 -21.33
CA ARG A 214 34.70 2.84 -22.17
C ARG A 214 33.26 2.31 -22.08
N ARG A 215 33.06 0.99 -22.19
CA ARG A 215 31.73 0.38 -22.08
C ARG A 215 31.13 0.57 -20.69
N LEU A 216 31.95 0.47 -19.64
CA LEU A 216 31.52 0.71 -18.28
C LEU A 216 31.07 2.17 -18.10
N GLY A 217 31.82 3.13 -18.67
CA GLY A 217 31.42 4.54 -18.71
C GLY A 217 30.08 4.77 -19.41
N GLU A 218 29.85 4.13 -20.55
CA GLU A 218 28.56 4.20 -21.29
C GLU A 218 27.40 3.64 -20.45
N VAL A 219 27.59 2.53 -19.74
CA VAL A 219 26.58 1.94 -18.86
C VAL A 219 26.29 2.83 -17.66
N ILE A 220 27.31 3.42 -17.03
CA ILE A 220 27.13 4.35 -15.90
C ILE A 220 26.30 5.56 -16.33
N VAL A 221 26.62 6.17 -17.48
CA VAL A 221 25.85 7.31 -18.01
C VAL A 221 24.40 6.92 -18.29
N ALA A 222 24.15 5.72 -18.82
CA ALA A 222 22.79 5.23 -19.06
C ALA A 222 22.00 5.02 -17.75
N ILE A 223 22.63 4.48 -16.70
CA ILE A 223 22.03 4.33 -15.38
C ILE A 223 21.65 5.70 -14.81
N ASP A 224 22.57 6.67 -14.86
CA ASP A 224 22.31 8.02 -14.35
C ASP A 224 21.15 8.72 -15.08
N CYS A 225 21.07 8.57 -16.41
CA CYS A 225 19.94 9.07 -17.20
C CYS A 225 18.61 8.43 -16.77
N ASN A 226 18.58 7.10 -16.60
CA ASN A 226 17.38 6.39 -16.16
C ASN A 226 16.96 6.79 -14.74
N THR A 227 17.91 6.95 -13.81
CA THR A 227 17.63 7.41 -12.45
C THR A 227 16.99 8.80 -12.44
N ARG A 228 17.48 9.73 -13.28
CA ARG A 228 16.87 11.08 -13.39
C ARG A 228 15.45 11.03 -13.96
N GLU A 229 15.21 10.22 -14.98
CA GLU A 229 13.87 10.07 -15.55
C GLU A 229 12.88 9.42 -14.56
N LEU A 230 13.33 8.45 -13.76
CA LEU A 230 12.51 7.87 -12.69
C LEU A 230 12.15 8.91 -11.62
N VAL A 231 13.10 9.74 -11.18
CA VAL A 231 12.82 10.83 -10.24
C VAL A 231 11.83 11.83 -10.83
N ARG A 232 11.99 12.19 -12.11
CA ARG A 232 11.09 13.08 -12.83
C ARG A 232 9.67 12.50 -12.94
N LEU A 233 9.56 11.20 -13.21
CA LEU A 233 8.27 10.50 -13.26
C LEU A 233 7.62 10.47 -11.88
N GLY A 234 8.38 10.19 -10.82
CA GLY A 234 7.92 10.24 -9.42
C GLY A 234 7.32 11.61 -9.07
N SER A 235 8.05 12.70 -9.33
CA SER A 235 7.54 14.05 -9.10
C SER A 235 6.25 14.38 -9.90
N ARG A 236 6.10 13.79 -11.10
CA ARG A 236 4.87 13.96 -11.89
C ARG A 236 3.69 13.21 -11.26
N MET A 237 3.93 12.00 -10.75
CA MET A 237 2.91 11.23 -10.04
C MET A 237 2.48 11.88 -8.73
N ASP A 238 3.43 12.45 -7.97
CA ASP A 238 3.12 13.22 -6.76
C ASP A 238 2.24 14.43 -7.06
N GLY A 239 2.48 15.12 -8.19
CA GLY A 239 1.62 16.19 -8.68
C GLY A 239 0.18 15.72 -8.96
N PHE A 240 0.03 14.58 -9.64
CA PHE A 240 -1.30 14.00 -9.86
C PHE A 240 -1.99 13.59 -8.56
N ALA A 241 -1.26 12.99 -7.62
CA ALA A 241 -1.82 12.62 -6.31
C ALA A 241 -2.31 13.86 -5.54
N TRP A 242 -1.55 14.95 -5.59
CA TRP A 242 -1.95 16.23 -4.99
C TRP A 242 -3.21 16.82 -5.64
N GLU A 243 -3.31 16.79 -6.97
CA GLU A 243 -4.52 17.24 -7.69
C GLU A 243 -5.76 16.41 -7.32
N MET A 244 -5.61 15.08 -7.23
CA MET A 244 -6.69 14.19 -6.82
C MET A 244 -7.15 14.44 -5.40
N GLN A 245 -6.22 14.71 -4.47
CA GLN A 245 -6.56 15.09 -3.10
C GLN A 245 -7.37 16.38 -3.05
N GLN A 246 -6.97 17.41 -3.80
CA GLN A 246 -7.73 18.66 -3.86
C GLN A 246 -9.15 18.48 -4.43
N LEU A 247 -9.31 17.63 -5.44
CA LEU A 247 -10.64 17.31 -5.99
C LEU A 247 -11.53 16.61 -4.96
N ALA A 248 -10.97 15.69 -4.17
CA ALA A 248 -11.69 15.01 -3.09
C ALA A 248 -12.12 16.00 -2.00
N ASP A 249 -11.20 16.86 -1.54
CA ASP A 249 -11.48 17.85 -0.50
C ASP A 249 -12.51 18.91 -0.97
N ALA A 250 -12.50 19.26 -2.27
CA ALA A 250 -13.50 20.16 -2.86
C ALA A 250 -14.90 19.53 -2.95
N GLY A 251 -15.00 18.21 -3.12
CA GLY A 251 -16.26 17.47 -3.13
C GLY A 251 -16.97 17.55 -1.77
N ASP A 252 -16.24 17.41 -0.67
CA ASP A 252 -16.78 17.43 0.69
C ASP A 252 -17.34 18.80 1.10
N GLN A 253 -16.82 19.89 0.55
CA GLN A 253 -17.32 21.23 0.84
C GLN A 253 -18.67 21.54 0.17
N LYS A 254 -19.03 20.84 -0.92
CA LYS A 254 -20.26 21.09 -1.68
C LYS A 254 -21.48 20.35 -1.10
N GLY A 255 -21.27 19.38 -0.21
CA GLY A 255 -22.33 18.61 0.48
C GLY A 255 -22.80 19.19 1.81
N LYS A 256 -22.06 20.14 2.41
CA LYS A 256 -22.52 20.88 3.60
C LYS A 256 -23.41 22.03 3.17
N GLY A 257 -24.58 21.70 2.63
CA GLY A 257 -25.71 22.61 2.63
C GLY A 257 -25.88 23.13 4.06
N LYS A 258 -25.65 24.43 4.24
CA LYS A 258 -26.23 25.15 5.37
C LYS A 258 -27.74 24.95 5.25
N VAL A 259 -28.26 23.93 5.93
CA VAL A 259 -29.65 23.91 6.36
C VAL A 259 -29.77 25.12 7.27
N ARG A 260 -30.09 26.26 6.67
CA ARG A 260 -30.63 27.41 7.37
C ARG A 260 -31.96 26.87 7.88
N ALA A 261 -32.09 26.74 9.19
CA ALA A 261 -33.34 26.41 9.83
C ALA A 261 -34.32 27.54 9.50
N GLU A 262 -35.05 27.41 8.39
CA GLU A 262 -36.37 28.00 8.26
C GLU A 262 -37.30 27.12 9.09
N GLU A 263 -37.94 27.75 10.05
CA GLU A 263 -38.90 27.13 10.95
C GLU A 263 -40.03 26.50 10.13
N PRO A 264 -40.48 25.27 10.45
CA PRO A 264 -41.56 24.64 9.74
C PRO A 264 -42.88 25.32 10.12
N GLU A 265 -43.45 26.09 9.20
CA GLU A 265 -44.88 26.36 9.22
C GLU A 265 -45.60 25.04 8.90
N ASN A 266 -46.39 24.65 9.89
CA ASN A 266 -47.27 23.51 9.96
C ASN A 266 -48.35 23.59 8.86
N GLU A 267 -48.20 22.83 7.78
CA GLU A 267 -49.33 22.47 6.90
C GLU A 267 -49.52 20.95 6.87
N GLU A 268 -50.62 20.59 7.51
CA GLU A 268 -51.25 19.28 7.61
C GLU A 268 -52.08 19.05 6.34
N GLU A 269 -51.61 18.26 5.38
CA GLU A 269 -52.46 17.67 4.32
C GLU A 269 -51.75 16.42 3.77
N ARG A 270 -52.16 15.21 4.17
CA ARG A 270 -53.21 14.39 3.53
C ARG A 270 -52.84 13.98 2.09
N SER A 271 -52.30 12.76 1.95
CA SER A 271 -52.38 11.91 0.75
C SER A 271 -51.94 10.51 1.20
N GLU A 272 -52.85 9.67 1.68
CA GLU A 272 -53.79 8.85 0.91
C GLU A 272 -53.07 7.72 0.16
N LYS A 273 -53.43 6.51 0.57
CA LYS A 273 -52.93 5.21 0.13
C LYS A 273 -53.09 5.03 -1.38
N THR A 274 -52.13 4.36 -1.98
CA THR A 274 -52.39 3.54 -3.18
C THR A 274 -51.61 2.24 -3.01
N GLU A 275 -52.36 1.19 -2.66
CA GLU A 275 -51.99 -0.21 -2.86
C GLU A 275 -52.10 -0.56 -4.35
N GLU A 276 -51.61 -1.76 -4.72
CA GLU A 276 -51.62 -2.40 -6.06
C GLU A 276 -50.41 -2.02 -6.96
N SER A 277 -49.70 -2.93 -7.65
CA SER A 277 -49.73 -4.40 -7.80
C SER A 277 -48.52 -4.83 -8.67
N GLU A 278 -48.42 -6.14 -8.97
CA GLU A 278 -47.63 -6.83 -10.03
C GLU A 278 -46.22 -7.28 -9.59
N ASP A 279 -45.91 -8.58 -9.42
CA ASP A 279 -46.20 -9.80 -10.21
C ASP A 279 -45.62 -9.78 -11.63
N GLY A 280 -44.89 -10.86 -11.98
CA GLY A 280 -44.14 -11.04 -13.23
C GLY A 280 -42.63 -10.85 -13.01
N GLY A 281 -41.77 -11.86 -13.07
CA GLY A 281 -41.74 -12.95 -14.06
C GLY A 281 -40.66 -12.59 -15.08
N GLY A 282 -39.53 -13.29 -15.05
CA GLY A 282 -38.39 -13.06 -15.93
C GLY A 282 -37.29 -14.08 -15.68
N GLU A 283 -37.57 -15.33 -16.05
CA GLU A 283 -36.57 -16.33 -16.36
C GLU A 283 -35.89 -15.90 -17.66
N ASP A 284 -34.58 -15.62 -17.63
CA ASP A 284 -33.72 -15.55 -18.81
C ASP A 284 -32.30 -15.89 -18.32
N GLU A 285 -31.46 -16.69 -18.93
CA GLU A 285 -31.56 -17.68 -20.00
C GLU A 285 -30.27 -18.52 -19.82
N GLU A 286 -30.34 -19.81 -20.12
CA GLU A 286 -29.16 -20.64 -20.34
C GLU A 286 -28.29 -20.02 -21.44
N GLU A 287 -27.07 -19.57 -21.15
CA GLU A 287 -26.05 -19.42 -22.20
C GLU A 287 -25.04 -20.55 -22.11
N ASN A 288 -25.35 -21.54 -22.94
CA ASN A 288 -24.57 -22.69 -23.32
C ASN A 288 -23.32 -22.22 -24.10
N ALA A 289 -22.13 -22.38 -23.53
CA ALA A 289 -20.87 -22.28 -24.28
C ALA A 289 -20.14 -23.63 -24.25
N GLN A 290 -20.63 -24.54 -25.09
CA GLN A 290 -19.77 -25.52 -25.77
C GLN A 290 -18.86 -24.79 -26.77
N HIS A 291 -17.70 -25.41 -27.05
CA HIS A 291 -16.62 -25.08 -28.00
C HIS A 291 -15.31 -24.73 -27.26
N ASP A 292 -14.17 -25.41 -27.41
CA ASP A 292 -13.76 -26.39 -28.43
C ASP A 292 -12.76 -27.41 -27.88
N VAL A 293 -12.88 -28.61 -28.46
CA VAL A 293 -11.85 -29.64 -28.56
C VAL A 293 -10.75 -29.12 -29.49
N ASP A 294 -9.50 -29.15 -29.03
CA ASP A 294 -8.35 -29.48 -29.89
C ASP A 294 -7.16 -29.92 -29.02
N GLU A 295 -6.49 -30.97 -29.51
CA GLU A 295 -5.34 -31.77 -29.01
C GLU A 295 -5.58 -32.91 -28.00
#